data_AF-A0A3N1WM13-F1
#
_entry.id   AF-A0A3N1WM13-F1
#
_cell.length_a   1.000
_cell.length_b   1.000
_cell.length_c   1.000
_cell.angle_alpha   90.00
_cell.angle_beta   90.00
_cell.angle_gamma   90.00
#
_symmetry.space_group_name_H-M   'P 1'
#
loop_
_entity.id
_entity.type
_entity.pdbx_description
1 polymer ?
#
loop_
_entity_poly.entity_id
_entity_poly.type
_entity_poly.pdbx_seq_one_letter_code
_entity_poly.pdbx_strand_id
1 'polypeptide(L)'
;MANNTKQTGGSVASLAAKTLNNPNASGIQKSLAGSALSQSGSPNQTGGAMEHKASAALKNPNSSAVTKELAASVLAQANKGRK
;
A
#
# COMPACT_ATOMS: atom_id res chain seq x y z
N MET A 1 -6.31 20.20 -16.15
CA MET A 1 -6.49 19.64 -14.79
C MET A 1 -5.10 19.41 -14.22
N ALA A 2 -4.74 20.13 -13.15
CA ALA A 2 -3.42 20.03 -12.54
C ALA A 2 -3.33 18.71 -11.75
N ASN A 3 -2.64 17.73 -12.32
CA ASN A 3 -2.38 16.46 -11.65
C ASN A 3 -1.50 16.78 -10.43
N ASN A 4 -2.03 16.50 -9.25
CA ASN A 4 -1.37 16.80 -7.98
C ASN A 4 -0.17 15.86 -7.80
N THR A 5 1.00 16.24 -8.33
CA THR A 5 2.24 15.44 -8.35
C THR A 5 2.92 15.31 -6.98
N LYS A 6 2.25 15.69 -5.89
CA LYS A 6 2.71 15.51 -4.49
C LYS A 6 1.88 14.50 -3.69
N GLN A 7 1.19 13.57 -4.36
CA GLN A 7 0.60 12.40 -3.72
C GLN A 7 1.69 11.35 -3.54
N THR A 8 2.08 11.05 -2.30
CA THR A 8 2.69 9.75 -1.87
C THR A 8 3.15 8.89 -3.05
N GLY A 9 4.32 9.29 -3.60
CA GLY A 9 4.70 9.31 -5.02
C GLY A 9 4.28 8.13 -5.89
N GLY A 10 3.99 8.39 -7.17
CA GLY A 10 3.63 7.39 -8.18
C GLY A 10 4.51 6.13 -8.24
N SER A 11 5.72 6.15 -7.66
CA SER A 11 6.55 4.98 -7.38
C SER A 11 5.82 3.89 -6.59
N VAL A 12 5.14 4.22 -5.49
CA VAL A 12 4.43 3.24 -4.64
C VAL A 12 3.21 2.68 -5.38
N ALA A 13 2.45 3.55 -6.04
CA ALA A 13 1.31 3.14 -6.86
C ALA A 13 1.73 2.24 -8.04
N SER A 14 2.82 2.59 -8.72
CA SER A 14 3.39 1.79 -9.82
C SER A 14 3.93 0.45 -9.30
N LEU A 15 4.53 0.45 -8.12
CA LEU A 15 5.03 -0.76 -7.46
C LEU A 15 3.89 -1.68 -7.00
N ALA A 16 2.80 -1.10 -6.51
CA ALA A 16 1.58 -1.82 -6.19
C ALA A 16 0.96 -2.42 -7.44
N ALA A 17 0.88 -1.66 -8.54
CA ALA A 17 0.38 -2.16 -9.82
C ALA A 17 1.23 -3.32 -10.35
N LYS A 18 2.57 -3.21 -10.28
CA LYS A 18 3.49 -4.31 -10.61
C LYS A 18 3.28 -5.54 -9.73
N THR A 19 3.02 -5.34 -8.45
CA THR A 19 2.76 -6.44 -7.50
C THR A 19 1.43 -7.15 -7.79
N LEU A 20 0.38 -6.39 -8.15
CA LEU A 20 -0.90 -6.94 -8.60
C LEU A 20 -0.74 -7.75 -9.89
N ASN A 21 0.08 -7.25 -10.82
CA ASN A 21 0.34 -7.88 -12.11
C ASN A 21 1.37 -9.03 -12.03
N ASN A 22 1.97 -9.28 -10.87
CA ASN A 22 2.92 -10.36 -10.69
C ASN A 22 2.18 -11.68 -10.38
N PRO A 23 2.30 -12.73 -11.21
CA PRO A 23 1.69 -14.03 -10.94
C PRO A 23 2.26 -14.72 -9.71
N ASN A 24 3.52 -14.44 -9.35
CA ASN A 24 4.20 -15.00 -8.17
C ASN A 24 3.88 -14.24 -6.87
N ALA A 25 3.14 -13.13 -6.93
CA ALA A 25 2.79 -12.39 -5.74
C ALA A 25 1.71 -13.14 -4.93
N SER A 26 1.95 -13.25 -3.63
CA SER A 26 1.01 -13.83 -2.67
C SER A 26 -0.29 -13.02 -2.62
N GLY A 27 -1.41 -13.68 -2.31
CA GLY A 27 -2.71 -13.03 -2.15
C GLY A 27 -2.68 -11.87 -1.15
N ILE A 28 -1.83 -11.96 -0.11
CA ILE A 28 -1.61 -10.87 0.85
C ILE A 28 -0.93 -9.67 0.19
N GLN A 29 0.09 -9.89 -0.65
CA GLN A 29 0.79 -8.81 -1.36
C GLN A 29 -0.15 -8.09 -2.32
N LYS A 30 -0.98 -8.84 -3.05
CA LYS A 30 -1.99 -8.27 -3.95
C LYS A 30 -3.04 -7.46 -3.18
N SER A 31 -3.49 -7.96 -2.02
CA SER A 31 -4.43 -7.25 -1.16
C SER A 31 -3.86 -5.93 -0.61
N LEU A 32 -2.60 -5.94 -0.18
CA LEU A 32 -1.89 -4.75 0.30
C LEU A 32 -1.67 -3.74 -0.82
N ALA A 33 -1.21 -4.20 -1.99
CA ALA A 33 -1.01 -3.38 -3.17
C ALA A 33 -2.32 -2.72 -3.65
N GLY A 34 -3.41 -3.48 -3.73
CA GLY A 34 -4.73 -2.95 -4.09
C GLY A 34 -5.25 -1.92 -3.09
N SER A 35 -4.97 -2.13 -1.80
CA SER A 35 -5.34 -1.18 -0.74
C SER A 35 -4.51 0.11 -0.80
N ALA A 36 -3.22 0.01 -1.10
CA ALA A 36 -2.33 1.16 -1.31
C ALA A 36 -2.76 1.98 -2.54
N LEU A 37 -3.09 1.30 -3.64
CA LEU A 37 -3.57 1.94 -4.87
C LEU A 37 -4.91 2.64 -4.68
N SER A 38 -5.87 1.97 -4.04
CA SER A 38 -7.18 2.56 -3.77
C SER A 38 -7.09 3.82 -2.91
N GLN A 39 -6.17 3.83 -1.93
CA GLN A 39 -5.93 5.00 -1.09
C GLN A 39 -5.13 6.10 -1.77
N SER A 40 -4.30 5.76 -2.77
CA SER A 40 -3.63 6.77 -3.57
C SER A 40 -4.63 7.62 -4.37
N GLY A 41 -5.78 7.05 -4.76
CA GLY A 41 -6.78 7.73 -5.57
C GLY A 41 -8.02 8.23 -4.81
N SER A 42 -8.23 7.79 -3.56
CA SER A 42 -9.44 8.07 -2.80
C SER A 42 -9.11 8.52 -1.37
N PRO A 43 -9.89 9.44 -0.78
CA PRO A 43 -9.79 9.80 0.64
C PRO A 43 -10.27 8.68 1.60
N ASN A 44 -10.62 7.50 1.08
CA ASN A 44 -11.06 6.36 1.88
C ASN A 44 -9.97 5.89 2.85
N GLN A 45 -10.35 5.71 4.10
CA GLN A 45 -9.46 5.25 5.16
C GLN A 45 -9.19 3.75 5.05
N THR A 46 -7.95 3.33 5.31
CA THR A 46 -7.64 1.89 5.45
C THR A 46 -8.46 1.32 6.61
N GLY A 47 -9.22 0.26 6.38
CA GLY A 47 -9.87 -0.46 7.47
C GLY A 47 -8.86 -1.17 8.37
N GLY A 48 -9.12 -1.27 9.68
CA GLY A 48 -8.17 -1.83 10.66
C GLY A 48 -7.66 -3.24 10.32
N ALA A 49 -8.45 -4.05 9.63
CA ALA A 49 -8.01 -5.36 9.14
C ALA A 49 -6.85 -5.28 8.13
N MET A 50 -6.84 -4.24 7.29
CA MET A 50 -5.78 -4.02 6.30
C MET A 50 -4.54 -3.36 6.92
N GLU A 51 -4.72 -2.49 7.92
CA GLU A 51 -3.61 -1.99 8.74
C GLU A 51 -2.90 -3.15 9.45
N HIS A 52 -3.66 -4.10 10.01
CA HIS A 52 -3.08 -5.25 10.69
C HIS A 52 -2.26 -6.12 9.73
N LYS A 53 -2.79 -6.37 8.52
CA LYS A 53 -2.07 -7.07 7.45
C LYS A 53 -0.81 -6.33 7.01
N ALA A 54 -0.88 -5.01 6.89
CA ALA A 54 0.27 -4.18 6.51
C ALA A 54 1.34 -4.22 7.60
N SER A 55 0.95 -4.09 8.87
CA SER A 55 1.85 -4.20 10.02
C SER A 55 2.51 -5.59 10.09
N ALA A 56 1.75 -6.65 9.86
CA ALA A 56 2.28 -8.02 9.81
C ALA A 56 3.28 -8.20 8.66
N ALA A 57 3.00 -7.65 7.47
CA ALA A 57 3.92 -7.71 6.33
C ALA A 57 5.22 -6.92 6.58
N LEU A 58 5.14 -5.78 7.26
CA LEU A 58 6.31 -4.99 7.67
C LEU A 58 7.18 -5.73 8.68
N LYS A 59 6.54 -6.40 9.65
CA LYS A 59 7.23 -7.19 10.68
C LYS A 59 7.79 -8.51 10.16
N ASN A 60 7.32 -8.99 9.02
CA ASN A 60 7.76 -10.27 8.47
C ASN A 60 9.13 -10.11 7.76
N PRO A 61 10.19 -10.78 8.23
CA PRO A 61 11.51 -10.71 7.61
C PRO A 61 11.53 -11.28 6.19
N ASN A 62 10.66 -12.26 5.88
CA ASN A 62 10.54 -12.89 4.56
C ASN A 62 9.81 -12.01 3.53
N SER A 63 9.23 -10.88 3.96
CA SER A 63 8.61 -9.95 3.02
C SER A 63 9.67 -9.19 2.24
N SER A 64 9.52 -9.19 0.91
CA SER A 64 10.36 -8.39 0.02
C SER A 64 10.32 -6.91 0.39
N ALA A 65 11.43 -6.19 0.14
CA ALA A 65 11.55 -4.76 0.37
C ALA A 65 10.36 -3.99 -0.23
N VAL A 66 9.94 -4.38 -1.44
CA VAL A 66 8.77 -3.85 -2.13
C VAL A 66 7.48 -3.99 -1.31
N THR A 67 7.24 -5.15 -0.72
CA THR A 67 6.04 -5.40 0.09
C THR A 67 6.05 -4.58 1.37
N LYS A 68 7.21 -4.44 2.00
CA LYS A 68 7.39 -3.62 3.20
C LYS A 68 7.14 -2.14 2.88
N GLU A 69 7.59 -1.66 1.72
CA GLU A 69 7.38 -0.29 1.26
C GLU A 69 5.90 0.00 0.94
N LEU A 70 5.21 -0.95 0.29
CA LEU A 70 3.77 -0.88 0.07
C LEU A 70 2.98 -0.88 1.38
N ALA A 71 3.33 -1.77 2.30
CA ALA A 71 2.69 -1.87 3.61
C ALA A 71 2.95 -0.61 4.47
N ALA A 72 4.16 -0.06 4.42
CA ALA A 72 4.50 1.20 5.08
C ALA A 72 3.68 2.35 4.52
N SER A 73 3.50 2.41 3.20
CA SER A 73 2.68 3.44 2.56
C SER A 73 1.21 3.33 2.96
N VAL A 74 0.66 2.11 3.00
CA VAL A 74 -0.71 1.86 3.49
C VAL A 74 -0.87 2.33 4.93
N LEU A 75 0.06 1.98 5.83
CA LEU A 75 -0.01 2.41 7.24
C LEU A 75 0.15 3.93 7.39
N ALA A 76 1.03 4.54 6.61
CA ALA A 76 1.23 5.99 6.60
C ALA A 76 -0.01 6.72 6.09
N GLN A 77 -0.71 6.17 5.10
CA GLN A 77 -1.96 6.72 4.56
C GLN A 77 -3.16 6.45 5.48
N ALA A 78 -3.23 5.29 6.13
CA ALA A 78 -4.24 4.95 7.13
C ALA A 78 -4.21 5.91 8.34
N ASN A 79 -3.02 6.23 8.81
CA ASN A 79 -2.81 7.12 9.95
C ASN A 79 -2.86 8.61 9.59
N LYS A 80 -2.95 8.98 8.31
CA LYS A 80 -3.04 10.40 7.90
C LYS A 80 -4.30 11.09 8.42
N GLY A 81 -5.33 10.33 8.80
CA GLY A 81 -6.54 10.80 9.45
C GLY A 81 -6.54 10.79 10.99
N ARG A 82 -5.51 10.24 11.65
CA ARG A 82 -5.36 10.34 13.12
C ARG A 82 -4.83 11.74 13.46
N LYS A 83 -5.74 12.69 13.63
CA LYS A 83 -5.49 13.92 14.41
C LYS A 83 -5.90 13.69 15.86
#